data_AF-A0A3D5R322-F1
#
_entry.id   AF-A0A3D5R322-F1
#
_cell.length_a   1.000
_cell.length_b   1.000
_cell.length_c   1.000
_cell.angle_alpha   90.00
_cell.angle_beta   90.00
_cell.angle_gamma   90.00
#
_symmetry.space_group_name_H-M   'P 1'
#
loop_
_entity.id
_entity.type
_entity.pdbx_description
1 polymer ?
#
loop_
_entity_poly.entity_id
_entity_poly.type
_entity_poly.pdbx_seq_one_letter_code
_entity_poly.pdbx_strand_id
1 'polypeptide(L)'
;ITRSLYRDWSPWENTSTGKRGAAYEQKKQALAVALLKKAAEIFGPLKNLRILDVFTPLTLRDYVNCPEGSCYGVLRSSRQLLKIASLNNLPVGGLYPAGQNALAPGVLGGVLGSFNAARQMVGNDRFAREFRSLL
;
A
#
# COMPACT_ATOMS: atom_id res chain seq x y z
N ILE A 1 7.04 -4.08 11.49
CA ILE A 1 6.45 -2.87 10.88
C ILE A 1 6.25 -1.84 11.99
N THR A 2 6.68 -0.61 11.74
CA THR A 2 6.62 0.51 12.70
C THR A 2 5.17 0.71 13.19
N ARG A 3 4.96 0.79 14.50
CA ARG A 3 3.63 1.06 15.09
C ARG A 3 3.29 2.54 14.91
N SER A 4 2.86 2.93 13.71
CA SER A 4 2.39 4.27 13.37
C SER A 4 1.00 4.14 12.77
N LEU A 5 -0.03 4.18 13.62
CA LEU A 5 -1.41 3.97 13.20
C LEU A 5 -1.98 5.26 12.61
N TYR A 6 -2.91 5.15 11.66
CA TYR A 6 -3.52 6.33 11.02
C TYR A 6 -4.10 7.32 12.04
N ARG A 7 -4.79 6.80 13.07
CA ARG A 7 -5.38 7.60 14.16
C ARG A 7 -4.38 8.47 14.92
N ASP A 8 -3.10 8.08 14.95
CA ASP A 8 -2.07 8.88 15.60
C ASP A 8 -1.82 10.19 14.84
N TRP A 9 -2.32 10.31 13.61
CA TRP A 9 -2.17 11.46 12.72
C TRP A 9 -3.49 12.19 12.43
N SER A 10 -4.58 11.85 13.13
CA SER A 10 -5.90 12.45 12.90
C SER A 10 -5.93 13.99 12.95
N PRO A 11 -5.12 14.71 13.76
CA PRO A 11 -5.13 16.18 13.73
C PRO A 11 -4.77 16.78 12.36
N TRP A 12 -4.11 16.00 11.49
CA TRP A 12 -3.71 16.42 10.15
C TRP A 12 -4.48 15.67 9.04
N GLU A 13 -5.55 14.95 9.36
CA GLU A 13 -6.29 14.18 8.36
C GLU A 13 -6.89 15.07 7.26
N ASN A 14 -7.31 16.30 7.58
CA ASN A 14 -7.88 17.23 6.61
C ASN A 14 -6.82 18.10 5.91
N THR A 15 -5.56 17.67 5.91
CA THR A 15 -4.43 18.35 5.26
C THR A 15 -3.83 17.47 4.16
N SER A 16 -3.05 18.07 3.26
CA SER A 16 -2.32 17.37 2.18
C SER A 16 -0.81 17.37 2.41
N THR A 17 -0.11 16.46 1.74
CA THR A 17 1.35 16.34 1.81
C THR A 17 2.01 17.65 1.41
N GLY A 18 3.00 18.08 2.22
CA GLY A 18 3.65 19.38 2.10
C GLY A 18 2.91 20.54 2.79
N LYS A 19 1.69 20.34 3.30
CA LYS A 19 0.84 21.42 3.87
C LYS A 19 0.31 21.09 5.28
N ARG A 20 1.14 20.50 6.14
CA ARG A 20 0.74 20.01 7.49
C ARG A 20 1.26 20.84 8.66
N GLY A 21 2.24 21.71 8.40
CA GLY A 21 2.85 22.58 9.40
C GLY A 21 3.90 21.92 10.30
N ALA A 22 4.56 22.72 11.12
CA ALA A 22 5.74 22.32 11.89
C ALA A 22 5.46 21.21 12.93
N ALA A 23 4.27 21.22 13.54
CA ALA A 23 3.91 20.22 14.56
C ALA A 23 3.87 18.78 13.99
N TYR A 24 3.40 18.62 12.76
CA TYR A 24 3.43 17.33 12.06
C TYR A 24 4.88 16.88 11.78
N GLU A 25 5.70 17.80 11.26
CA GLU A 25 7.10 17.52 10.93
C GLU A 25 7.92 17.16 12.18
N GLN A 26 7.72 17.86 13.29
CA GLN A 26 8.36 17.54 14.56
C GLN A 26 7.94 16.16 15.08
N LYS A 27 6.64 15.83 15.01
CA LYS A 27 6.13 14.52 15.43
C LYS A 27 6.71 13.38 14.61
N LYS A 28 6.72 13.48 13.28
CA LYS A 28 7.31 12.43 12.41
C LYS A 28 8.81 12.28 12.63
N GLN A 29 9.50 13.39 12.83
CA GLN A 29 10.95 13.37 13.09
C GLN A 29 11.28 12.71 14.44
N ALA A 30 10.52 13.01 15.49
CA ALA A 30 10.70 12.38 16.80
C ALA A 30 10.52 10.85 16.74
N LEU A 31 9.53 10.37 15.99
CA LEU A 31 9.33 8.94 15.75
C LEU A 31 10.50 8.31 14.98
N ALA A 32 11.01 8.97 13.95
CA ALA A 32 12.17 8.49 13.20
C ALA A 32 13.43 8.38 14.08
N VAL A 33 13.70 9.39 14.91
CA VAL A 33 14.82 9.37 15.87
C VAL A 33 14.65 8.22 16.88
N ALA A 34 13.43 7.98 17.38
CA ALA A 34 13.17 6.86 18.29
C ALA A 34 13.41 5.50 17.62
N LEU A 35 13.07 5.35 16.33
CA LEU A 35 13.36 4.14 15.57
C LEU A 35 14.86 3.93 15.32
N LEU A 36 15.60 5.00 15.04
CA LEU A 36 17.05 4.92 14.89
C LEU A 36 17.75 4.50 16.18
N LYS A 37 17.29 4.98 17.35
CA LYS A 37 17.80 4.54 18.65
C LYS A 37 17.63 3.02 18.83
N LYS A 38 16.43 2.51 18.54
CA LYS A 38 16.14 1.06 18.57
C LYS A 38 16.96 0.26 17.57
N ALA A 39 17.18 0.80 16.37
CA ALA A 39 18.04 0.15 15.39
C ALA A 39 19.50 0.10 15.90
N ALA A 40 19.98 1.16 16.54
CA ALA A 40 21.34 1.21 17.09
C ALA A 40 21.56 0.23 18.27
N GLU A 41 20.51 -0.10 19.03
CA GLU A 41 20.56 -1.17 20.05
C GLU A 41 20.84 -2.55 19.44
N ILE A 42 20.44 -2.78 18.17
CA ILE A 42 20.60 -4.07 17.47
C ILE A 42 21.89 -4.09 16.63
N PHE A 43 22.15 -3.02 15.89
CA PHE A 43 23.23 -2.96 14.90
C PHE A 43 24.47 -2.22 15.40
N GLY A 44 24.45 -1.69 16.63
CA GLY A 44 25.46 -0.77 17.13
C GLY A 44 25.30 0.66 16.61
N PRO A 45 26.22 1.58 16.97
CA PRO A 45 26.10 2.99 16.60
C PRO A 45 26.05 3.22 15.08
N LEU A 46 24.93 3.74 14.59
CA LEU A 46 24.75 4.14 13.20
C LEU A 46 25.48 5.47 12.92
N LYS A 47 26.79 5.41 12.66
CA LYS A 47 27.61 6.60 12.37
C LYS A 47 27.32 7.15 10.96
N ASN A 48 27.47 8.46 10.79
CA ASN A 48 27.33 9.16 9.51
C ASN A 48 25.96 8.98 8.81
N LEU A 49 24.89 8.74 9.59
CA LEU A 49 23.53 8.65 9.05
C LEU A 49 22.95 10.05 8.80
N ARG A 50 22.14 10.17 7.74
CA ARG A 50 21.28 11.33 7.51
C ARG A 50 19.87 10.84 7.20
N ILE A 51 18.88 11.31 7.97
CA ILE A 51 17.47 11.12 7.62
C ILE A 51 17.20 12.03 6.41
N LEU A 52 16.81 11.43 5.29
CA LEU A 52 16.43 12.17 4.08
C LEU A 52 14.95 12.54 4.09
N ASP A 53 14.10 11.60 4.49
CA ASP A 53 12.66 11.82 4.65
C ASP A 53 12.04 10.79 5.61
N VAL A 54 10.84 11.10 6.08
CA VAL A 54 10.00 10.23 6.90
C VAL A 54 8.57 10.35 6.38
N PHE A 55 8.01 9.23 5.90
CA PHE A 55 6.62 9.17 5.50
C PHE A 55 5.74 8.68 6.66
N THR A 56 4.46 9.05 6.62
CA THR A 56 3.44 8.60 7.58
C THR A 56 2.25 7.99 6.83
N PRO A 57 1.27 7.38 7.51
CA PRO A 57 0.03 6.94 6.87
C PRO A 57 -0.65 8.04 6.03
N LEU A 58 -0.59 9.30 6.46
CA LEU A 58 -1.13 10.41 5.67
C LEU A 58 -0.34 10.68 4.38
N THR A 59 0.98 10.44 4.39
CA THR A 59 1.79 10.51 3.16
C THR A 59 1.34 9.44 2.17
N LEU A 60 1.20 8.19 2.61
CA LEU A 60 0.76 7.10 1.74
C LEU A 60 -0.67 7.31 1.24
N ARG A 61 -1.58 7.76 2.11
CA ARG A 61 -2.94 8.12 1.71
C ARG A 61 -2.94 9.08 0.52
N ASP A 62 -2.12 10.12 0.56
CA ASP A 62 -2.09 11.10 -0.52
C ASP A 62 -1.37 10.59 -1.78
N TYR A 63 -0.27 9.84 -1.64
CA TYR A 63 0.55 9.40 -2.77
C TYR A 63 -0.11 8.28 -3.59
N VAL A 64 -0.78 7.34 -2.92
CA VAL A 64 -1.37 6.16 -3.57
C VAL A 64 -2.89 6.15 -3.51
N ASN A 65 -3.50 7.24 -3.04
CA ASN A 65 -4.95 7.36 -2.82
C ASN A 65 -5.53 6.17 -2.03
N CYS A 66 -4.77 5.65 -1.06
CA CYS A 66 -5.17 4.48 -0.29
C CYS A 66 -5.82 4.91 1.04
N PRO A 67 -7.05 4.45 1.32
CA PRO A 67 -7.69 4.69 2.62
C PRO A 67 -6.76 4.30 3.77
N GLU A 68 -6.70 5.16 4.77
CA GLU A 68 -5.85 5.01 5.96
C GLU A 68 -4.35 4.82 5.69
N GLY A 69 -3.87 5.05 4.47
CA GLY A 69 -2.47 4.89 4.11
C GLY A 69 -1.95 3.46 4.15
N SER A 70 -2.81 2.46 3.88
CA SER A 70 -2.40 1.05 3.88
C SER A 70 -1.40 0.74 2.75
N CYS A 71 -0.19 0.29 3.09
CA CYS A 71 0.82 -0.12 2.09
C CYS A 71 0.36 -1.29 1.21
N TYR A 72 -0.42 -2.19 1.79
CA TYR A 72 -0.85 -3.44 1.17
C TYR A 72 -2.33 -3.43 0.77
N GLY A 73 -2.94 -2.24 0.78
CA GLY A 73 -4.32 -2.05 0.39
C GLY A 73 -5.31 -2.78 1.29
N VAL A 74 -6.25 -3.51 0.69
CA VAL A 74 -7.34 -4.18 1.43
C VAL A 74 -6.80 -5.30 2.31
N LEU A 75 -7.19 -5.29 3.58
CA LEU A 75 -6.86 -6.36 4.52
C LEU A 75 -7.34 -7.72 3.98
N ARG A 76 -6.41 -8.68 3.89
CA ARG A 76 -6.72 -10.08 3.60
C ARG A 76 -6.85 -10.86 4.90
N SER A 77 -8.08 -11.01 5.37
CA SER A 77 -8.41 -11.83 6.55
C SER A 77 -9.32 -12.99 6.16
N SER A 78 -9.16 -14.15 6.82
CA SER A 78 -10.10 -15.28 6.70
C SER A 78 -11.54 -14.87 7.02
N ARG A 79 -11.73 -13.85 7.87
CA ARG A 79 -13.03 -13.28 8.21
C ARG A 79 -13.69 -12.51 7.07
N GLN A 80 -12.96 -12.22 5.99
CA GLN A 80 -13.41 -11.40 4.86
C GLN A 80 -13.44 -12.16 3.52
N LEU A 81 -13.25 -13.49 3.52
CA LEU A 81 -13.08 -14.30 2.30
C LEU A 81 -14.18 -14.06 1.25
N LEU A 82 -15.45 -14.06 1.65
CA LEU A 82 -16.57 -13.81 0.72
C LEU A 82 -16.53 -12.41 0.12
N LYS A 83 -16.23 -11.38 0.92
CA LYS A 83 -16.10 -9.99 0.46
C LYS A 83 -14.91 -9.82 -0.48
N ILE A 84 -13.85 -10.58 -0.25
CA ILE A 84 -12.65 -10.59 -1.09
C ILE A 84 -12.94 -11.28 -2.43
N ALA A 85 -13.64 -12.40 -2.41
CA ALA A 85 -14.02 -13.13 -3.61
C ALA A 85 -14.91 -12.29 -4.54
N SER A 86 -15.84 -11.50 -3.98
CA SER A 86 -16.70 -10.61 -4.77
C SER A 86 -15.95 -9.47 -5.47
N LEU A 87 -14.75 -9.08 -5.01
CA LEU A 87 -13.97 -8.01 -5.64
C LEU A 87 -13.56 -8.34 -7.08
N ASN A 88 -13.46 -9.63 -7.44
CA ASN A 88 -13.09 -10.03 -8.81
C ASN A 88 -14.31 -10.23 -9.72
N ASN A 89 -15.54 -10.18 -9.19
CA ASN A 89 -16.79 -10.44 -9.92
C ASN A 89 -17.77 -9.28 -9.68
N LEU A 90 -17.41 -8.08 -10.13
CA LEU A 90 -18.30 -6.93 -10.03
C LEU A 90 -19.49 -7.08 -11.00
N PRO A 91 -20.72 -6.72 -10.60
CA PRO A 91 -21.91 -6.86 -11.43
C PRO A 91 -22.01 -5.81 -12.56
N VAL A 92 -20.91 -5.10 -12.84
CA VAL A 92 -20.85 -4.01 -13.82
C VAL A 92 -20.03 -4.50 -15.01
N GLY A 93 -20.69 -4.70 -16.15
CA GLY A 93 -20.03 -5.12 -17.38
C GLY A 93 -18.96 -4.12 -17.83
N GLY A 94 -17.82 -4.62 -18.30
CA GLY A 94 -16.70 -3.79 -18.76
C GLY A 94 -15.81 -3.20 -17.66
N LEU A 95 -16.11 -3.46 -16.37
CA LEU A 95 -15.29 -3.03 -15.25
C LEU A 95 -14.42 -4.19 -14.72
N TYR A 96 -13.10 -4.04 -14.85
CA TYR A 96 -12.14 -5.08 -14.48
C TYR A 96 -11.16 -4.57 -13.40
N PRO A 97 -11.28 -5.03 -12.14
CA PRO A 97 -10.36 -4.67 -11.08
C PRO A 97 -8.96 -5.23 -11.34
N ALA A 98 -7.96 -4.36 -11.25
CA ALA A 98 -6.54 -4.70 -11.44
C ALA A 98 -5.71 -4.30 -10.20
N GLY A 99 -4.47 -4.77 -10.16
CA GLY A 99 -3.54 -4.46 -9.07
C GLY A 99 -3.77 -5.25 -7.77
N GLN A 100 -3.06 -4.85 -6.71
CA GLN A 100 -2.94 -5.65 -5.48
C GLN A 100 -4.28 -5.88 -4.75
N ASN A 101 -5.22 -4.93 -4.86
CA ASN A 101 -6.51 -5.05 -4.19
C ASN A 101 -7.42 -6.11 -4.85
N ALA A 102 -7.21 -6.41 -6.13
CA ALA A 102 -8.02 -7.37 -6.86
C ALA A 102 -7.72 -8.80 -6.38
N LEU A 103 -6.44 -9.19 -6.29
CA LEU A 103 -6.06 -10.58 -6.01
C LEU A 103 -5.30 -10.77 -4.69
N ALA A 104 -4.14 -10.15 -4.53
CA ALA A 104 -3.30 -10.34 -3.35
C ALA A 104 -2.47 -9.09 -3.04
N PRO A 105 -2.06 -8.87 -1.77
CA PRO A 105 -1.25 -7.72 -1.42
C PRO A 105 0.14 -7.77 -2.06
N GLY A 106 0.75 -6.59 -2.25
CA GLY A 106 2.14 -6.45 -2.68
C GLY A 106 2.33 -6.58 -4.19
N VAL A 107 3.60 -6.51 -4.62
CA VAL A 107 3.99 -6.45 -6.04
C VAL A 107 3.47 -7.65 -6.82
N LEU A 108 3.67 -8.87 -6.32
CA LEU A 108 3.22 -10.09 -6.98
C LEU A 108 1.70 -10.09 -7.18
N GLY A 109 0.94 -9.71 -6.15
CA GLY A 109 -0.51 -9.63 -6.28
C GLY A 109 -0.97 -8.48 -7.17
N GLY A 110 -0.18 -7.41 -7.29
CA GLY A 110 -0.30 -6.39 -8.32
C GLY A 110 -0.20 -6.97 -9.73
N VAL A 111 0.87 -7.72 -10.01
CA VAL A 111 1.09 -8.38 -11.31
C VAL A 111 -0.04 -9.35 -11.63
N LEU A 112 -0.34 -10.27 -10.71
CA LEU A 112 -1.39 -11.27 -10.92
C LEU A 112 -2.78 -10.65 -11.05
N GLY A 113 -3.08 -9.60 -10.29
CA GLY A 113 -4.32 -8.84 -10.42
C GLY A 113 -4.47 -8.21 -11.80
N SER A 114 -3.39 -7.63 -12.34
CA SER A 114 -3.38 -7.07 -13.69
C SER A 114 -3.54 -8.14 -14.78
N PHE A 115 -2.89 -9.30 -14.64
CA PHE A 115 -3.10 -10.43 -15.56
C PHE A 115 -4.53 -10.94 -15.53
N ASN A 116 -5.14 -11.04 -14.35
CA ASN A 116 -6.54 -11.45 -14.25
C ASN A 116 -7.48 -10.42 -14.90
N ALA A 117 -7.22 -9.13 -14.77
CA ALA A 117 -7.98 -8.09 -15.48
C ALA A 117 -7.86 -8.24 -17.00
N ALA A 118 -6.63 -8.38 -17.52
CA ALA A 118 -6.39 -8.60 -18.95
C ALA A 118 -7.12 -9.86 -19.46
N ARG A 119 -7.03 -10.98 -18.73
CA ARG A 119 -7.74 -12.23 -19.04
C ARG A 119 -9.26 -12.04 -19.12
N GLN A 120 -9.83 -11.26 -18.21
CA GLN A 120 -11.27 -10.96 -18.21
C GLN A 120 -11.68 -10.05 -19.38
N MET A 121 -10.80 -9.15 -19.83
CA MET A 121 -11.04 -8.27 -20.98
C MET A 121 -11.01 -9.01 -22.32
N VAL A 122 -9.99 -9.85 -22.54
CA VAL A 122 -9.76 -10.49 -23.86
C VAL A 122 -10.36 -11.88 -23.98
N GLY A 123 -10.83 -12.46 -22.88
CA GLY A 123 -11.30 -13.83 -22.79
C GLY A 123 -10.16 -14.83 -22.54
N ASN A 124 -10.52 -15.95 -21.88
CA ASN A 124 -9.57 -16.94 -21.40
C ASN A 124 -8.72 -17.56 -22.52
N ASP A 125 -9.34 -17.91 -23.65
CA ASP A 125 -8.67 -18.61 -24.74
C ASP A 125 -7.63 -17.73 -25.44
N ARG A 126 -7.98 -16.47 -25.68
CA ARG A 126 -7.04 -15.50 -26.28
C ARG A 126 -5.90 -15.23 -25.31
N PHE A 127 -6.20 -14.97 -24.04
CA PHE A 127 -5.18 -14.75 -23.03
C PHE A 127 -4.18 -15.92 -22.94
N ALA A 128 -4.67 -17.17 -22.90
CA ALA A 128 -3.82 -18.34 -22.80
C ALA A 128 -2.94 -18.56 -24.05
N ARG A 129 -3.39 -18.17 -25.24
CA ARG A 129 -2.57 -18.21 -26.46
C ARG A 129 -1.43 -17.20 -26.40
N GLU A 130 -1.73 -15.94 -26.09
CA GLU A 130 -0.73 -14.85 -26.03
C GLU A 130 0.25 -15.03 -24.87
N PHE A 131 -0.22 -15.52 -23.71
CA PHE A 131 0.66 -15.74 -22.57
C PHE A 131 1.70 -16.84 -22.85
N ARG A 132 1.32 -17.88 -23.60
CA ARG A 132 2.25 -18.96 -23.98
C ARG A 132 3.26 -18.55 -25.04
N SER A 133 2.98 -17.55 -25.89
CA SER A 133 3.95 -17.06 -26.87
C SER A 133 5.00 -16.12 -26.27
N LEU A 134 4.79 -15.64 -25.04
CA LEU A 134 5.70 -14.77 -24.31
C LEU A 134 6.65 -15.52 -23.37
N LEU A 135 6.44 -16.82 -23.16
CA LEU A 135 7.29 -17.71 -22.37
C LEU A 135 8.23 -18.52 -23.27
#